data_AF-A0A0H5NWL1-F1
#
_entry.id   AF-A0A0H5NWL1-F1
#
_cell.length_a   1.000
_cell.length_b   1.000
_cell.length_c   1.000
_cell.angle_alpha   90.00
_cell.angle_beta   90.00
_cell.angle_gamma   90.00
#
_symmetry.space_group_name_H-M   'P 1'
#
loop_
_entity.id
_entity.type
_entity.pdbx_description
1 polymer ?
#
loop_
_entity_poly.entity_id
_entity_poly.type
_entity_poly.pdbx_seq_one_letter_code
_entity_poly.pdbx_strand_id
1 'polypeptide(L)' 'MGNESPVPADPDVRLAVRIGGARPVTLVYRACLTAALTFAQDNALHRYVDAVAVSPIGLGKYPRLPNERLYV' A
#
# COMPACT_ATOMS: atom_id res chain seq x y z
N MET A 1 -6.79 -15.83 -9.04
CA MET A 1 -7.00 -15.34 -7.66
C MET A 1 -5.63 -15.27 -6.99
N GLY A 2 -4.92 -14.15 -7.13
CA GLY A 2 -3.61 -13.92 -6.49
C GLY A 2 -3.83 -13.32 -5.11
N ASN A 3 -4.03 -14.18 -4.11
CA ASN A 3 -4.26 -13.78 -2.72
C ASN A 3 -3.01 -13.93 -1.85
N GLU A 4 -1.93 -14.45 -2.44
CA GLU A 4 -0.68 -14.80 -1.75
C GLU A 4 0.36 -13.71 -1.91
N SER A 5 1.09 -13.46 -0.83
CA SER A 5 2.18 -12.51 -0.82
C SER A 5 3.27 -12.95 -1.79
N PRO A 6 3.77 -12.06 -2.68
CA PRO A 6 4.86 -12.41 -3.59
C PRO A 6 6.11 -12.84 -2.82
N VAL A 7 6.26 -12.35 -1.59
CA VAL A 7 7.35 -12.67 -0.67
C VAL A 7 6.73 -13.26 0.61
N PRO A 8 6.70 -14.60 0.77
CA PRO A 8 6.06 -15.25 1.93
C PRO A 8 6.68 -14.87 3.28
N ALA A 9 7.95 -14.44 3.27
CA ALA A 9 8.68 -14.03 4.46
C ALA A 9 8.42 -12.58 4.88
N ASP A 10 7.78 -11.78 4.02
CA ASP A 10 7.60 -10.35 4.24
C ASP A 10 6.24 -10.08 4.88
N PRO A 11 6.16 -9.46 6.07
CA PRO A 11 4.90 -9.27 6.77
C PRO A 11 3.97 -8.33 6.00
N ASP A 12 2.69 -8.69 5.93
CA ASP A 12 1.65 -7.82 5.41
C ASP A 12 1.45 -6.62 6.36
N VAL A 13 1.39 -5.42 5.78
CA VAL A 13 1.14 -4.15 6.45
C VAL A 13 -0.08 -3.47 5.85
N ARG A 14 -0.67 -2.54 6.60
CA ARG A 14 -1.76 -1.69 6.14
C ARG A 14 -1.18 -0.45 5.48
N LEU A 15 -1.50 -0.28 4.20
CA LEU A 15 -1.16 0.89 3.39
C LEU A 15 -2.39 1.77 3.22
N ALA A 16 -2.36 2.99 3.72
CA ALA A 16 -3.39 4.00 3.51
C ALA A 16 -2.88 5.07 2.54
N VAL A 17 -3.62 5.27 1.46
CA VAL A 17 -3.30 6.18 0.36
C VAL A 17 -4.37 7.27 0.34
N ARG A 18 -3.97 8.52 0.59
CA ARG A 18 -4.84 9.69 0.46
C ARG A 18 -4.62 10.33 -0.90
N ILE A 19 -5.69 10.52 -1.63
CA ILE A 19 -5.70 11.20 -2.92
C ILE A 19 -6.44 12.53 -2.76
N GLY A 20 -5.80 13.61 -3.19
CA GLY A 20 -6.26 14.99 -3.03
C GLY A 20 -7.06 15.56 -4.17
N GLY A 21 -7.87 16.54 -3.82
CA GLY A 21 -8.70 17.34 -4.72
C GLY A 21 -9.75 18.09 -3.91
N ALA A 22 -10.84 18.54 -4.54
CA ALA A 22 -11.96 19.17 -3.83
C ALA A 22 -12.69 18.20 -2.86
N ARG A 23 -12.54 16.88 -3.05
CA ARG A 23 -13.03 15.84 -2.14
C ARG A 23 -11.93 14.80 -1.92
N PRO A 24 -11.18 14.86 -0.80
CA PRO A 24 -10.12 13.91 -0.54
C PRO A 24 -10.69 12.52 -0.27
N VAL A 25 -10.08 11.50 -0.87
CA VAL A 25 -10.46 10.09 -0.67
C VAL A 25 -9.29 9.34 -0.06
N THR A 26 -9.57 8.50 0.94
CA THR A 26 -8.57 7.61 1.56
C THR A 26 -8.87 6.17 1.16
N LEU A 27 -7.93 5.54 0.47
CA LEU A 27 -7.98 4.15 0.07
C LEU A 27 -7.08 3.34 1.00
N VAL A 28 -7.54 2.17 1.42
CA VAL A 28 -6.81 1.31 2.37
C VAL A 28 -6.58 -0.06 1.75
N TYR A 29 -5.33 -0.48 1.72
CA TYR A 29 -4.88 -1.74 1.16
C TYR A 29 -4.04 -2.53 2.17
N ARG A 30 -3.94 -3.84 1.94
CA ARG A 30 -2.85 -4.66 2.50
C ARG A 30 -1.76 -4.88 1.45
N ALA A 31 -0.50 -4.80 1.84
CA ALA A 31 0.65 -5.09 0.99
C ALA A 31 1.77 -5.64 1.87
N CYS A 32 2.72 -6.39 1.31
CA CYS A 32 3.94 -6.73 2.01
C CYS A 32 4.74 -5.47 2.36
N LEU A 33 5.48 -5.51 3.46
CA LEU A 33 6.22 -4.35 3.97
C LEU A 33 7.15 -3.77 2.90
N THR A 34 7.84 -4.62 2.12
CA THR A 34 8.69 -4.17 1.02
C THR A 34 7.91 -3.38 -0.02
N ALA A 35 6.80 -3.92 -0.53
CA ALA A 35 5.99 -3.22 -1.53
C ALA A 35 5.40 -1.91 -1.00
N ALA A 36 4.95 -1.90 0.26
CA ALA A 36 4.42 -0.70 0.90
C ALA A 36 5.49 0.40 1.04
N LEU A 37 6.72 0.03 1.41
CA LEU A 37 7.84 0.96 1.51
C LEU A 37 8.29 1.46 0.14
N THR A 38 8.42 0.59 -0.85
CA THR A 38 8.77 0.96 -2.23
C THR A 38 7.74 1.92 -2.80
N PHE A 39 6.44 1.64 -2.63
CA PHE A 39 5.37 2.55 -3.05
C PHE A 39 5.43 3.91 -2.35
N ALA A 40 5.71 3.93 -1.04
CA ALA A 40 5.84 5.18 -0.29
C ALA A 40 7.06 6.00 -0.75
N GLN A 41 8.18 5.35 -1.07
CA GLN A 41 9.37 6.00 -1.61
C GLN A 41 9.13 6.55 -3.01
N ASP A 42 8.54 5.76 -3.90
CA ASP A 42 8.18 6.17 -5.25
C ASP A 42 7.22 7.37 -5.22
N ASN A 43 6.20 7.33 -4.35
CA ASN A 43 5.33 8.48 -4.13
C ASN A 43 6.05 9.69 -3.54
N ALA A 44 7.07 9.51 -2.70
CA ALA A 44 7.86 10.64 -2.19
C ALA A 44 8.68 11.31 -3.30
N LEU A 45 9.15 10.54 -4.28
CA LEU A 45 9.91 11.04 -5.43
C LEU A 45 9.02 11.72 -6.48
N HIS A 46 7.88 11.12 -6.78
CA HIS A 46 7.03 11.54 -7.90
C HIS A 46 5.75 12.29 -7.49
N ARG A 47 5.38 12.27 -6.20
CA ARG A 47 4.16 12.87 -5.62
C ARG A 47 2.88 12.54 -6.39
N TYR A 48 2.67 11.26 -6.71
CA TYR A 48 1.45 10.79 -7.38
C TYR A 48 0.17 10.97 -6.55
N VAL A 49 0.30 10.89 -5.22
CA VAL A 49 -0.79 11.06 -4.26
C VAL A 49 -0.39 12.02 -3.13
N ASP A 50 -1.39 12.57 -2.44
CA ASP A 50 -1.19 13.56 -1.37
C ASP A 50 -0.40 13.01 -0.20
N ALA A 51 -0.77 11.82 0.28
CA ALA A 51 -0.14 11.22 1.43
C ALA A 51 -0.25 9.70 1.39
N VAL A 52 0.79 9.06 1.90
CA VAL A 52 0.88 7.62 2.09
C VAL A 52 1.21 7.37 3.56
N ALA A 53 0.48 6.47 4.19
CA ALA A 53 0.73 6.04 5.56
C ALA A 53 0.85 4.51 5.60
N VAL A 54 1.93 4.05 6.20
CA VAL A 54 2.19 2.62 6.43
C VAL A 54 2.02 2.35 7.93
N SER A 55 1.24 1.32 8.26
CA SER A 55 0.95 0.94 9.65
C SER A 55 0.86 -0.59 9.77
N PRO A 56 1.06 -1.17 10.97
CA PRO A 56 0.86 -2.60 11.18
C PRO A 56 -0.54 -3.03 10.72
N ILE A 57 -0.64 -4.23 10.12
CA ILE A 57 -1.93 -4.74 9.66
C ILE A 57 -2.85 -4.99 10.87
N GLY A 58 -3.98 -4.28 10.90
CA GLY A 58 -5.02 -4.49 11.90
C GLY A 58 -5.93 -5.67 11.58
N LEU A 59 -6.90 -5.92 12.46
CA LEU A 59 -8.00 -6.87 12.22
C LEU A 59 -8.97 -6.29 11.19
N GLY A 60 -8.62 -6.38 9.90
CA GLY A 60 -9.44 -5.87 8.81
C GLY A 60 -9.22 -6.65 7.51
N LYS A 61 -10.32 -6.92 6.80
CA LYS A 61 -10.26 -7.49 5.44
C LYS A 61 -9.99 -6.36 4.44
N TYR A 62 -8.73 -5.97 4.32
CA TYR A 62 -8.31 -4.99 3.31
C TYR A 62 -8.05 -5.68 1.97
N PRO A 63 -8.42 -5.05 0.84
CA PRO A 63 -8.00 -5.53 -0.48
C PRO A 63 -6.47 -5.47 -0.59
N ARG A 64 -5.88 -6.43 -1.31
CA ARG A 64 -4.42 -6.42 -1.56
C ARG A 64 -4.08 -5.33 -2.56
N LEU A 65 -2.91 -4.70 -2.42
CA LEU A 65 -2.46 -3.63 -3.30
C LEU A 65 -2.42 -4.15 -4.76
N PRO A 66 -3.07 -3.47 -5.71
CA PRO A 66 -2.99 -3.86 -7.12
C PRO A 66 -1.55 -3.78 -7.61
N ASN A 67 -1.12 -4.76 -8.40
CA ASN A 67 0.23 -4.81 -8.97
C ASN A 67 1.37 -4.76 -7.94
N GLU A 68 1.15 -5.25 -6.74
CA GLU A 68 2.16 -5.36 -5.69
C GLU A 68 3.48 -6.00 -6.15
N ARG A 69 3.42 -6.93 -7.12
CA ARG A 69 4.58 -7.54 -7.78
C ARG A 69 5.52 -6.56 -8.51
N LEU A 70 5.09 -5.34 -8.79
CA LEU A 70 5.95 -4.31 -9.40
C LEU A 70 6.86 -3.62 -8.36
N TYR A 71 6.57 -3.81 -7.07
CA TYR A 71 7.20 -3.10 -5.96
C TYR A 71 8.05 -4.02 -5.05
N VAL A 72 8.23 -5.28 -5.45
CA VAL A 72 9.06 -6.31 -4.81
C VAL A 72 10.21 -6.74 -5.70
#